data_AF-A0A9W6VDG6-F1
#
_entry.id   AF-A0A9W6VDG6-F1
#
_cell.length_a   1.000
_cell.length_b   1.000
_cell.length_c   1.000
_cell.angle_alpha   90.00
_cell.angle_beta   90.00
_cell.angle_gamma   90.00
#
_symmetry.space_group_name_H-M   'P 1'
#
loop_
_entity.id
_entity.type
_entity.pdbx_description
1 polymer ?
#
loop_
_entity_poly.entity_id
_entity_poly.type
_entity_poly.pdbx_seq_one_letter_code
_entity_poly.pdbx_strand_id
1 'polypeptide(L)'
;MPAAADATDTPDPRQIAEDTCRALLGAHADVGADVVTAVVLQAAEELVGRARPPEEFRRMLHRRASARLAAMAGVLTPITSG
;
A
#
# COMPACT_ATOMS: atom_id res chain seq x y z
N MET A 1 -24.43 26.17 20.29
CA MET A 1 -23.07 26.41 19.76
C MET A 1 -22.55 25.08 19.22
N PRO A 2 -22.38 24.89 17.90
CA PRO A 2 -21.74 23.68 17.39
C PRO A 2 -20.22 23.83 17.55
N ALA A 3 -19.60 22.86 18.25
CA ALA A 3 -18.15 22.76 18.37
C ALA A 3 -17.56 22.34 17.02
N ALA A 4 -16.44 22.97 16.68
CA ALA A 4 -15.73 22.90 15.42
C ALA A 4 -15.48 21.46 14.93
N ALA A 5 -15.99 21.17 13.73
CA ALA A 5 -15.45 20.13 12.87
C ALA A 5 -14.13 20.65 12.28
N ASP A 6 -13.05 20.56 13.04
CA ASP A 6 -11.69 20.74 12.52
C ASP A 6 -10.87 19.52 12.96
N ALA A 7 -11.31 18.35 12.50
CA ALA A 7 -10.42 17.20 12.40
C ALA A 7 -9.58 17.48 11.16
N THR A 8 -8.34 17.91 11.37
CA THR A 8 -7.36 18.02 10.31
C THR A 8 -7.19 16.62 9.73
N ASP A 9 -7.89 16.35 8.61
CA ASP A 9 -8.04 15.07 7.91
C ASP A 9 -6.70 14.66 7.28
N THR A 10 -5.70 14.42 8.13
CA THR A 10 -4.44 13.84 7.70
C THR A 10 -4.63 12.34 7.81
N PRO A 11 -4.81 11.61 6.70
CA PRO A 11 -5.08 10.19 6.76
C PRO A 11 -3.94 9.48 7.47
N ASP A 12 -4.28 8.74 8.52
CA ASP A 12 -3.32 7.95 9.28
C ASP A 12 -2.63 6.93 8.35
N PRO A 13 -1.32 6.71 8.48
CA PRO A 13 -0.58 5.75 7.64
C PRO A 13 -1.18 4.34 7.73
N ARG A 14 -1.77 3.99 8.88
CA ARG A 14 -2.53 2.75 9.07
C ARG A 14 -3.78 2.70 8.20
N GLN A 15 -4.57 3.78 8.17
CA GLN A 15 -5.77 3.85 7.32
C GLN A 15 -5.40 3.77 5.84
N ILE A 16 -4.31 4.43 5.43
CA ILE A 16 -3.77 4.33 4.06
C ILE A 16 -3.38 2.88 3.72
N ALA A 17 -2.75 2.16 4.66
CA ALA A 17 -2.38 0.77 4.47
C ALA A 17 -3.61 -0.15 4.35
N GLU A 18 -4.61 0.02 5.21
CA GLU A 18 -5.86 -0.74 5.17
C GLU A 18 -6.63 -0.52 3.86
N ASP A 19 -6.74 0.72 3.39
CA ASP A 19 -7.34 1.03 2.09
C ASP A 19 -6.56 0.41 0.93
N THR A 20 -5.23 0.42 1.01
CA THR A 20 -4.37 -0.20 0.00
C THR A 20 -4.54 -1.72 -0.02
N CYS A 21 -4.66 -2.37 1.14
CA CYS A 21 -5.00 -3.80 1.21
C CYS A 21 -6.31 -4.09 0.47
N ARG A 22 -7.39 -3.36 0.76
CA ARG A 22 -8.69 -3.59 0.12
C ARG A 22 -8.61 -3.45 -1.40
N ALA A 23 -7.90 -2.43 -1.89
CA ALA A 23 -7.71 -2.22 -3.33
C ALA A 23 -6.93 -3.37 -3.99
N LEU A 24 -5.85 -3.84 -3.36
CA LEU A 24 -4.98 -4.87 -3.93
C LEU A 24 -5.55 -6.28 -3.81
N LEU A 25 -6.38 -6.55 -2.81
CA LEU A 25 -7.11 -7.82 -2.70
C LEU A 25 -8.03 -8.06 -3.90
N GLY A 26 -8.68 -7.01 -4.41
CA GLY A 26 -9.51 -7.11 -5.61
C GLY A 26 -8.69 -7.26 -6.90
N ALA A 27 -7.53 -6.60 -6.98
CA ALA A 27 -6.68 -6.63 -8.16
C ALA A 27 -5.82 -7.90 -8.28
N HIS A 28 -5.53 -8.57 -7.15
CA HIS A 28 -4.67 -9.75 -7.08
C HIS A 28 -5.42 -10.93 -6.45
N ALA A 29 -6.61 -11.26 -6.95
CA ALA A 29 -7.45 -12.33 -6.42
C ALA A 29 -6.77 -13.72 -6.44
N ASP A 30 -5.81 -13.93 -7.35
CA ASP A 30 -5.01 -15.16 -7.44
C ASP A 30 -3.94 -15.27 -6.34
N VAL A 31 -3.63 -14.18 -5.64
CA VAL A 31 -2.70 -14.14 -4.51
C VAL A 31 -3.51 -14.22 -3.22
N GLY A 32 -3.16 -15.17 -2.33
CA GLY A 32 -3.86 -15.36 -1.06
C GLY A 32 -3.96 -14.07 -0.24
N ALA A 33 -5.14 -13.82 0.36
CA ALA A 33 -5.43 -12.57 1.06
C ALA A 33 -4.45 -12.25 2.20
N ASP A 34 -3.95 -13.28 2.88
CA ASP A 34 -2.93 -13.16 3.92
C ASP A 34 -1.60 -12.66 3.36
N VAL A 35 -1.23 -13.12 2.15
CA VAL A 35 -0.01 -12.70 1.45
C VAL A 35 -0.13 -11.25 1.00
N VAL A 36 -1.28 -10.85 0.42
CA VAL A 36 -1.54 -9.45 0.05
C VAL A 36 -1.40 -8.54 1.27
N THR A 37 -2.03 -8.93 2.38
CA THR A 37 -1.98 -8.16 3.63
C THR A 37 -0.56 -8.05 4.18
N ALA A 38 0.18 -9.15 4.24
CA ALA A 38 1.57 -9.16 4.70
C ALA A 38 2.47 -8.25 3.85
N VAL A 39 2.34 -8.30 2.52
CA VAL A 39 3.13 -7.48 1.59
C VAL A 39 2.85 -5.99 1.78
N VAL A 40 1.58 -5.60 1.95
CA VAL A 40 1.20 -4.20 2.17
C VAL A 40 1.70 -3.70 3.52
N LEU A 41 1.53 -4.48 4.60
CA LEU A 41 2.02 -4.08 5.93
C LEU A 41 3.54 -3.94 5.95
N GLN A 42 4.27 -4.91 5.39
CA GLN A 42 5.73 -4.84 5.29
C GLN A 42 6.17 -3.62 4.46
N ALA A 43 5.48 -3.32 3.35
CA ALA A 43 5.77 -2.13 2.55
C ALA A 43 5.49 -0.83 3.31
N ALA A 44 4.42 -0.80 4.14
CA ALA A 44 4.08 0.35 4.96
C ALA A 44 5.15 0.59 6.03
N GLU A 45 5.59 -0.44 6.75
CA GLU A 45 6.67 -0.33 7.75
C GLU A 45 7.97 0.21 7.16
N GLU A 46 8.35 -0.21 5.94
CA GLU A 46 9.54 0.29 5.24
C GLU A 46 9.44 1.78 4.86
N LEU A 47 8.22 2.31 4.72
CA LEU A 47 7.94 3.69 4.32
C LEU A 47 7.71 4.61 5.52
N VAL A 48 7.31 4.06 6.67
CA VAL A 48 7.18 4.79 7.93
C VAL A 48 8.55 5.42 8.26
N GLY A 49 8.57 6.75 8.39
CA GLY A 49 9.79 7.52 8.66
C GLY A 49 10.62 7.91 7.43
N ARG A 50 10.30 7.40 6.23
CA ARG A 50 10.95 7.78 4.96
C ARG A 50 10.11 8.71 4.09
N ALA A 51 8.78 8.53 4.10
CA ALA A 51 7.87 9.32 3.29
C ALA A 51 7.30 10.51 4.10
N ARG A 52 7.36 11.71 3.53
CA ARG A 52 6.50 12.85 3.88
C ARG A 52 6.26 13.61 2.57
N PRO A 53 5.01 13.80 2.06
CA PRO A 53 3.66 13.82 2.67
C PRO A 53 2.79 12.52 2.55
N PRO A 54 1.59 12.44 3.17
CA PRO A 54 0.70 11.25 3.13
C PRO A 54 0.30 10.78 1.72
N GLU A 55 0.11 11.69 0.76
CA GLU A 55 -0.15 11.30 -0.64
C GLU A 55 1.04 10.61 -1.29
N GLU A 56 2.26 10.98 -0.90
CA GLU A 56 3.48 10.33 -1.38
C GLU A 56 3.62 8.95 -0.73
N PHE A 57 3.32 8.84 0.57
CA PHE A 57 3.24 7.56 1.27
C PHE A 57 2.25 6.63 0.57
N ARG A 58 1.04 7.10 0.25
CA ARG A 58 0.03 6.32 -0.49
C ARG A 58 0.54 5.84 -1.85
N ARG A 59 1.12 6.74 -2.64
CA ARG A 59 1.67 6.42 -3.97
C ARG A 59 2.81 5.41 -3.90
N MET A 60 3.75 5.60 -2.97
CA MET A 60 4.88 4.69 -2.79
C MET A 60 4.43 3.33 -2.27
N LEU A 61 3.51 3.31 -1.31
CA LEU A 61 2.96 2.09 -0.74
C LEU A 61 2.27 1.24 -1.81
N HIS A 62 1.36 1.86 -2.57
CA HIS A 62 0.65 1.18 -3.66
C HIS A 62 1.64 0.64 -4.70
N ARG A 63 2.55 1.47 -5.20
CA ARG A 63 3.52 1.05 -6.24
C ARG A 63 4.39 -0.12 -5.76
N ARG A 64 4.88 -0.08 -4.52
CA ARG A 64 5.79 -1.09 -3.98
C ARG A 64 5.07 -2.40 -3.69
N ALA A 65 3.86 -2.33 -3.12
CA ALA A 65 3.03 -3.51 -2.87
C ALA A 65 2.57 -4.16 -4.18
N SER A 66 2.03 -3.39 -5.14
CA SER A 66 1.61 -3.92 -6.45
C SER A 66 2.76 -4.59 -7.20
N ALA A 67 3.97 -4.00 -7.21
CA ALA A 67 5.12 -4.61 -7.88
C ALA A 67 5.51 -5.97 -7.27
N ARG A 68 5.49 -6.08 -5.93
CA ARG A 68 5.78 -7.33 -5.23
C ARG A 68 4.73 -8.39 -5.51
N LEU A 69 3.45 -8.01 -5.45
CA LEU A 69 2.34 -8.94 -5.74
C LEU A 69 2.35 -9.38 -7.21
N ALA A 70 2.64 -8.48 -8.15
CA ALA A 70 2.80 -8.83 -9.56
C ALA A 70 3.98 -9.79 -9.80
N ALA A 71 5.09 -9.63 -9.08
CA ALA A 71 6.20 -10.58 -9.14
C ALA A 71 5.82 -11.96 -8.57
N MET A 72 5.06 -12.00 -7.46
CA MET A 72 4.55 -13.25 -6.88
C MET A 72 3.52 -13.94 -7.78
N ALA A 73 2.67 -13.17 -8.46
CA ALA A 73 1.70 -13.68 -9.43
C ALA A 73 2.35 -14.10 -10.77
N GLY A 74 3.68 -13.98 -10.91
CA GLY A 74 4.38 -14.31 -12.16
C GLY A 74 4.13 -13.33 -13.31
N VAL A 75 3.53 -12.18 -13.05
CA VAL A 75 3.19 -11.15 -14.05
C VAL A 75 4.39 -10.27 -14.39
N LEU A 76 5.34 -10.12 -13.46
CA LEU A 76 6.65 -9.52 -13.75
C LEU A 76 7.67 -10.62 -14.02
N THR A 77 7.83 -11.00 -15.29
CA THR A 77 9.08 -11.63 -15.74
C THR A 77 10.23 -10.67 -15.42
N PRO A 78 11.29 -11.11 -14.72
CA PRO A 78 12.48 -10.29 -14.55
C PRO A 78 13.01 -9.95 -15.93
N ILE A 79 13.26 -8.66 -16.18
CA ILE A 79 14.05 -8.25 -17.34
C ILE A 79 15.45 -8.80 -17.08
N THR A 80 15.81 -9.90 -17.74
CA THR A 80 17.20 -10.33 -17.87
C THR A 80 17.93 -9.24 -18.64
N SER A 81 18.65 -8.37 -17.92
CA SER A 81 19.70 -7.57 -18.55
C SER A 81 20.78 -8.54 -19.01
N GLY A 82 20.95 -8.62 -20.33
CA GLY A 82 22.13 -9.23 -20.96
C GLY A 82 23.37 -8.36 -20.84
#